data_AF-A0A7C7HP16-F1
#
_entry.id   AF-A0A7C7HP16-F1
#
_cell.length_a   1.000
_cell.length_b   1.000
_cell.length_c   1.000
_cell.angle_alpha   90.00
_cell.angle_beta   90.00
_cell.angle_gamma   90.00
#
_symmetry.space_group_name_H-M   'P 1'
#
loop_
_entity.id
_entity.type
_entity.pdbx_description
1 polymer ?
#
loop_
_entity_poly.entity_id
_entity_poly.type
_entity_poly.pdbx_seq_one_letter_code
_entity_poly.pdbx_strand_id
1 'polypeptide(L)' 'VKNIKNYKPYRIRGPITVEVSFKHYQPAEILAYLDMFERVASHTISFKARNMVEASKIIRVVLSYSGGNSKP' A
#
# COMPACT_ATOMS: atom_id res chain seq x y z
N VAL A 1 -12.16 -29.43 -3.61
CA VAL A 1 -11.36 -28.95 -2.45
C VAL A 1 -12.05 -29.41 -1.16
N LYS A 2 -11.50 -30.42 -0.44
CA LYS A 2 -12.21 -31.08 0.69
C LYS A 2 -12.17 -30.31 2.04
N ASN A 3 -11.25 -29.36 2.22
CA ASN A 3 -11.01 -28.72 3.54
C ASN A 3 -11.41 -27.23 3.61
N ILE A 4 -12.10 -26.68 2.61
CA ILE A 4 -12.41 -25.24 2.52
C ILE A 4 -13.23 -24.72 3.71
N LYS A 5 -14.09 -25.56 4.30
CA LYS A 5 -14.95 -25.21 5.45
C LYS A 5 -14.18 -24.92 6.73
N ASN A 6 -12.93 -25.39 6.84
CA ASN A 6 -12.10 -25.20 8.03
C ASN A 6 -11.38 -23.83 8.04
N TYR A 7 -11.38 -23.11 6.91
CA TYR A 7 -10.72 -21.82 6.79
C TYR A 7 -11.74 -20.69 6.81
N LYS A 8 -11.64 -19.83 7.83
CA LYS A 8 -12.46 -18.62 7.90
C LYS A 8 -11.74 -17.48 7.15
N PRO A 9 -12.45 -16.69 6.33
CA PRO A 9 -11.85 -15.53 5.67
C PRO A 9 -11.30 -14.53 6.68
N TYR A 10 -10.08 -14.08 6.46
CA TYR A 10 -9.52 -12.98 7.24
C TYR A 10 -10.18 -11.67 6.83
N ARG A 11 -10.75 -10.95 7.81
CA ARG A 11 -11.47 -9.69 7.59
C ARG A 11 -10.94 -8.62 8.51
N ILE A 12 -10.40 -7.55 7.92
CA ILE A 12 -10.06 -6.34 8.66
C ILE A 12 -11.28 -5.41 8.62
N ARG A 13 -11.68 -4.91 9.79
CA ARG A 13 -12.85 -4.03 9.94
C ARG A 13 -12.39 -2.58 10.06
N GLY A 14 -13.18 -1.68 9.46
CA GLY A 14 -13.02 -0.23 9.60
C GLY A 14 -12.02 0.39 8.63
N PRO A 15 -11.75 1.70 8.80
CA PRO A 15 -10.62 2.34 8.17
C PRO A 15 -9.34 1.65 8.62
N ILE A 16 -8.45 1.39 7.68
CA ILE A 16 -7.18 0.71 7.92
C ILE A 16 -6.02 1.65 7.63
N THR A 17 -5.04 1.64 8.52
CA THR A 17 -3.73 2.26 8.27
C THR A 17 -2.83 1.23 7.63
N VAL A 18 -2.17 1.60 6.55
CA VAL A 18 -1.23 0.74 5.83
C VAL A 18 0.11 1.42 5.78
N GLU A 19 1.14 0.70 6.23
CA GLU A 19 2.53 1.11 6.06
C GLU A 19 3.17 0.31 4.93
N VAL A 20 3.86 1.01 4.03
CA VAL A 20 4.54 0.41 2.88
C VAL A 20 6.01 0.80 2.94
N SER A 21 6.87 -0.20 3.07
CA SER A 21 8.32 -0.04 3.06
C SER A 21 8.89 -0.39 1.69
N PHE A 22 9.70 0.50 1.14
CA PHE A 22 10.34 0.35 -0.16
C PHE A 22 11.80 -0.07 0.00
N LYS A 23 12.32 -0.76 -1.03
CA LYS A 23 13.75 -1.11 -1.10
C LYS A 23 14.64 0.13 -1.17
N HIS A 24 14.20 1.16 -1.90
CA HIS A 24 14.94 2.41 -2.09
C HIS A 24 14.19 3.55 -1.39
N TYR A 25 14.91 4.59 -0.94
CA TYR A 25 14.32 5.73 -0.23
C TYR A 25 13.49 6.66 -1.14
N GLN A 26 13.90 6.80 -2.42
CA GLN A 26 13.34 7.77 -3.35
C GLN A 26 11.80 7.63 -3.55
N PRO A 27 11.20 6.43 -3.70
CA PRO A 27 9.75 6.30 -3.76
C PRO A 27 9.04 6.85 -2.52
N ALA A 28 9.58 6.62 -1.32
CA ALA A 28 8.99 7.12 -0.08
C ALA A 28 9.05 8.65 -0.02
N GLU A 29 10.14 9.24 -0.49
CA GLU A 29 10.31 10.70 -0.55
C GLU A 29 9.38 11.34 -1.58
N ILE A 30 9.27 10.77 -2.79
CA ILE A 30 8.39 11.31 -3.84
C ILE A 30 6.91 11.21 -3.41
N LEU A 31 6.50 10.06 -2.86
CA LEU A 31 5.11 9.88 -2.45
C LEU A 31 4.71 10.75 -1.27
N ALA A 32 5.67 11.15 -0.41
CA ALA A 32 5.43 12.05 0.71
C ALA A 32 5.06 13.48 0.30
N TYR A 33 5.24 13.87 -0.97
CA TYR A 33 4.75 15.15 -1.47
C TYR A 33 3.22 15.19 -1.63
N LEU A 34 2.54 14.05 -1.63
CA LEU A 34 1.08 13.99 -1.68
C LEU A 34 0.52 13.89 -0.27
N ASP A 35 -0.37 14.81 0.11
CA ASP A 35 -0.98 14.90 1.45
C ASP A 35 -1.64 13.61 1.97
N MET A 36 -1.97 12.69 1.06
CA MET A 36 -2.55 11.40 1.42
C MET A 36 -1.55 10.40 2.03
N PHE A 37 -0.25 10.65 1.90
CA PHE A 37 0.83 9.81 2.43
C PHE A 37 1.63 10.55 3.50
N GLU A 38 1.88 9.88 4.61
CA GLU A 38 2.77 10.35 5.67
C GLU A 38 4.07 9.54 5.63
N ARG A 39 5.23 10.20 5.57
CA ARG A 39 6.53 9.51 5.63
C ARG A 39 6.90 9.23 7.08
N VAL A 40 6.70 7.99 7.51
CA VAL A 40 6.95 7.54 8.89
C VAL A 40 8.37 7.03 9.11
N ALA A 41 9.12 6.70 8.04
CA ALA A 41 10.53 6.37 8.12
C ALA A 41 11.26 6.71 6.80
N SER A 42 12.59 6.57 6.78
CA SER A 42 13.41 6.88 5.60
C SER A 42 12.94 6.19 4.32
N HIS A 43 12.43 4.96 4.44
CA HIS A 43 11.98 4.11 3.33
C HIS A 43 10.49 3.73 3.42
N THR A 44 9.73 4.35 4.33
CA THR A 44 8.37 3.89 4.65
C THR A 44 7.39 5.04 4.61
N ILE A 45 6.26 4.82 3.94
CA ILE A 45 5.09 5.71 3.97
C ILE A 45 3.92 5.02 4.65
N SER A 46 3.04 5.81 5.24
CA SER A 46 1.78 5.40 5.84
C SER A 46 0.62 6.12 5.16
N PHE A 47 -0.51 5.43 4.98
CA PHE A 47 -1.75 6.06 4.55
C PHE A 47 -2.96 5.42 5.19
N LYS A 48 -4.06 6.17 5.27
CA LYS A 48 -5.36 5.68 5.75
C LYS A 48 -6.26 5.35 4.56
N ALA A 49 -6.84 4.16 4.57
CA ALA A 49 -7.85 3.73 3.61
C ALA A 49 -9.15 3.40 4.34
N ARG A 50 -10.31 3.62 3.70
CA ARG A 50 -11.63 3.34 4.27
C ARG A 50 -11.89 1.85 4.46
N ASN A 51 -11.27 1.01 3.64
CA ASN A 51 -11.37 -0.45 3.69
C ASN A 51 -10.24 -1.11 2.88
N MET A 52 -10.18 -2.44 2.93
CA MET A 52 -9.18 -3.23 2.22
C MET A 52 -9.24 -3.09 0.68
N VAL A 53 -10.42 -2.82 0.12
CA VAL A 53 -10.57 -2.63 -1.33
C VAL A 53 -9.85 -1.35 -1.76
N GLU A 54 -10.05 -0.25 -1.04
CA GLU A 54 -9.34 1.00 -1.30
C GLU A 54 -7.84 0.87 -1.09
N ALA A 55 -7.39 0.24 0.01
CA ALA A 55 -5.98 -0.01 0.25
C ALA A 55 -5.34 -0.79 -0.90
N SER A 56 -6.00 -1.83 -1.40
CA SER A 56 -5.47 -2.63 -2.52
C SER A 56 -5.28 -1.82 -3.81
N LYS A 57 -6.15 -0.83 -4.06
CA LYS A 57 -6.05 0.07 -5.22
C LYS A 57 -4.89 1.05 -5.07
N ILE A 58 -4.74 1.64 -3.88
CA ILE A 58 -3.63 2.56 -3.57
C ILE A 58 -2.30 1.82 -3.69
N ILE A 59 -2.18 0.64 -3.07
CA ILE A 59 -0.98 -0.20 -3.15
C ILE A 59 -0.64 -0.54 -4.60
N ARG A 60 -1.64 -0.88 -5.43
CA ARG A 60 -1.41 -1.16 -6.86
C ARG A 60 -0.76 0.03 -7.55
N VAL A 61 -1.26 1.24 -7.33
CA VAL A 61 -0.68 2.46 -7.93
C VAL A 61 0.73 2.69 -7.40
N VAL A 62 0.92 2.65 -6.09
CA VAL A 62 2.19 2.89 -5.42
C VAL A 62 3.29 1.92 -5.89
N LEU A 63 2.96 0.64 -6.05
CA LEU A 63 3.91 -0.38 -6.52
C LEU A 63 4.10 -0.38 -8.04
N SER A 64 3.10 0.08 -8.80
CA SER A 64 3.21 0.20 -10.27
C SER A 64 3.85 1.51 -10.70
N TYR A 65 3.96 2.47 -9.78
CA TYR A 65 4.64 3.73 -10.00
C TYR A 65 6.15 3.48 -10.10
N SER A 66 6.59 3.08 -11.29
CA SER A 66 7.97 3.24 -11.69
C SER A 66 8.10 4.68 -12.17
N GLY A 67 8.84 5.52 -11.43
CA GLY A 67 9.17 6.87 -11.86
C GLY A 67 10.00 6.84 -13.14
N GLY A 68 9.35 6.72 -14.30
CA GLY A 68 9.96 6.82 -15.62
C GLY A 68 10.68 5.59 -16.16
N ASN A 69 10.49 4.37 -15.62
CA ASN A 69 11.10 3.15 -16.17
C ASN A 69 10.16 2.36 -17.11
N SER A 70 9.06 2.96 -17.52
CA SER A 70 8.35 2.54 -18.72
C SER A 70 9.26 2.81 -19.92
N LYS A 71 9.95 1.77 -20.39
CA LYS A 71 10.49 1.78 -21.76
C LYS A 71 9.32 2.01 -22.71
N PRO A 72 9.49 2.85 -23.75
CA PRO A 72 8.43 3.15 -24.70
C PRO A 72 7.80 1.90 -25.31
#